data_AF-A0A7C4M2G9-F1
#
_entry.id   AF-A0A7C4M2G9-F1
#
_cell.length_a   1.000
_cell.length_b   1.000
_cell.length_c   1.000
_cell.angle_alpha   90.00
_cell.angle_beta   90.00
_cell.angle_gamma   90.00
#
_symmetry.space_group_name_H-M   'P 1'
#
loop_
_entity.id
_entity.type
_entity.pdbx_description
1 polymer ?
#
loop_
_entity_poly.entity_id
_entity_poly.type
_entity_poly.pdbx_seq_one_letter_code
_entity_poly.pdbx_strand_id
1 'polypeptide(L)' 'MREGKRIVCTCHGAVFDLGSGGAIEGPAQSPSKVYSVKVVNGELHVEL' A
#
# COMPACT_ATOMS: atom_id res chain seq x y z
N MET A 1 -1.54 14.44 12.85
CA MET A 1 -0.21 13.82 12.72
C MET A 1 -0.25 12.90 11.51
N ARG A 2 0.35 13.27 10.38
CA ARG A 2 0.38 12.41 9.18
C ARG A 2 1.62 11.51 9.22
N GLU A 3 1.52 10.40 9.94
CA GLU A 3 2.42 9.25 9.75
C GLU A 3 1.68 8.18 8.94
N GLY A 4 1.27 8.56 7.73
CA GLY A 4 0.38 7.80 6.84
C GLY A 4 1.14 6.94 5.83
N LYS A 5 1.89 5.93 6.31
CA LYS A 5 2.39 4.85 5.45
C LYS A 5 1.58 3.55 5.61
N ARG A 6 0.36 3.65 6.11
CA ARG A 6 -0.50 2.49 6.37
C ARG A 6 -1.86 2.66 5.70
N ILE A 7 -2.41 1.56 5.22
CA ILE A 7 -3.79 1.46 4.74
C ILE A 7 -4.51 0.35 5.50
N VAL A 8 -5.78 0.57 5.82
CA VAL A 8 -6.63 -0.38 6.52
C VAL A 8 -7.63 -0.97 5.54
N CYS A 9 -7.71 -2.29 5.47
CA CYS A 9 -8.75 -3.01 4.76
C CYS A 9 -10.08 -2.83 5.46
N THR A 10 -11.05 -2.25 4.76
CA THR A 10 -12.39 -1.97 5.29
C THR A 10 -13.24 -3.22 5.51
N CYS A 11 -12.81 -4.39 5.04
CA CYS A 11 -13.56 -5.64 5.19
C CYS A 11 -13.36 -6.27 6.58
N HIS A 12 -12.11 -6.39 7.04
CA HIS A 12 -11.79 -7.11 8.29
C HIS A 12 -10.71 -6.43 9.14
N GLY A 13 -10.30 -5.20 8.79
CA GLY A 13 -9.37 -4.41 9.57
C GLY A 13 -7.88 -4.67 9.34
N ALA A 14 -7.50 -5.54 8.39
CA ALA A 14 -6.09 -5.80 8.09
C ALA A 14 -5.34 -4.51 7.74
N VAL A 15 -4.12 -4.35 8.25
CA VAL A 15 -3.30 -3.15 8.05
C VAL A 15 -2.08 -3.50 7.22
N PHE A 16 -1.79 -2.68 6.21
CA PHE A 16 -0.66 -2.87 5.31
C PHE A 16 0.25 -1.65 5.26
N ASP A 17 1.55 -1.87 5.11
CA ASP A 17 2.52 -0.83 4.77
C ASP A 17 2.39 -0.43 3.30
N LEU A 18 2.25 0.88 3.01
CA LEU A 18 2.05 1.38 1.64
C LEU A 18 3.30 1.32 0.76
N GLY A 19 4.51 1.26 1.34
CA GLY A 19 5.75 1.24 0.58
C GLY A 19 6.12 -0.17 0.09
N SER A 20 5.95 -1.16 0.95
CA SER A 20 6.33 -2.55 0.72
C SER A 20 5.15 -3.47 0.42
N GLY A 21 3.93 -3.05 0.74
CA GLY A 21 2.74 -3.91 0.73
C GLY A 21 2.68 -4.88 1.91
N GLY A 22 3.67 -4.87 2.80
CA GLY A 22 3.77 -5.78 3.94
C GLY A 22 2.53 -5.76 4.83
N ALA A 23 2.00 -6.95 5.16
CA ALA A 23 0.96 -7.07 6.16
C ALA A 23 1.55 -6.74 7.55
N ILE A 24 0.95 -5.77 8.24
CA ILE A 24 1.35 -5.30 9.57
C ILE A 24 0.41 -5.91 10.62
N GLU A 25 -0.91 -5.87 10.37
CA GLU A 25 -1.93 -6.40 11.26
C GLU A 25 -2.92 -7.26 10.49
N GLY A 26 -3.34 -8.36 11.12
CA GLY A 26 -4.18 -9.39 10.51
C GLY A 26 -5.63 -8.95 10.23
N PRO A 27 -6.42 -9.80 9.56
CA PRO A 27 -6.18 -11.24 9.32
C PRO A 27 -5.22 -11.58 8.18
N ALA A 28 -4.85 -10.63 7.32
CA ALA A 28 -3.96 -10.90 6.20
C ALA A 28 -2.55 -11.34 6.66
N GLN A 29 -2.03 -12.40 6.06
CA GLN A 29 -0.70 -12.96 6.35
C GLN A 29 0.30 -12.77 5.21
N SER A 30 -0.17 -12.29 4.05
CA SER A 30 0.66 -12.07 2.86
C SER A 30 0.65 -10.59 2.48
N PRO A 31 1.76 -10.08 1.94
CA PRO A 31 1.82 -8.70 1.47
C PRO A 31 0.87 -8.49 0.29
N SER A 32 0.37 -7.26 0.16
CA SER A 32 -0.32 -6.80 -1.05
C SER A 32 0.70 -6.52 -2.17
N LYS A 33 0.34 -6.77 -3.43
CA LYS A 33 1.21 -6.46 -4.57
C LYS A 33 1.49 -4.95 -4.61
N VAL A 34 2.76 -4.59 -4.74
CA VAL A 34 3.19 -3.21 -4.99
C VAL A 34 3.57 -3.03 -6.45
N TYR A 35 3.44 -1.79 -6.92
CA TYR A 35 3.77 -1.38 -8.28
C TYR A 35 4.69 -0.17 -8.22
N SER A 36 5.72 -0.16 -9.07
CA SER A 36 6.58 1.02 -9.22
C SER A 36 5.77 2.14 -9.85
N VAL A 37 5.84 3.33 -9.26
CA VAL A 37 5.17 4.52 -9.77
C VAL A 37 6.17 5.64 -9.99
N LYS A 38 5.98 6.41 -11.07
CA LYS A 38 6.71 7.66 -11.29
C LYS A 38 5.80 8.77 -11.79
N VAL A 39 6.18 10.01 -11.53
CA VAL A 39 5.54 11.18 -12.14
C VAL A 39 6.37 11.61 -13.34
N VAL A 40 5.74 11.71 -14.52
CA VAL A 40 6.36 12.25 -15.74
C VAL A 40 5.42 13.28 -16.33
N ASN A 41 5.93 14.50 -16.57
CA ASN A 41 5.13 15.59 -17.17
C ASN A 41 3.79 15.86 -16.43
N GLY A 42 3.76 15.64 -15.11
CA GLY A 42 2.55 15.82 -14.29
C GLY A 42 1.60 14.62 -14.27
N GLU A 43 1.89 13.55 -15.01
CA GLU A 43 1.10 12.32 -15.04
C GLU A 43 1.71 11.22 -14.17
N LEU A 44 0.85 10.41 -13.53
CA LEU A 44 1.26 9.25 -12.74
C LEU A 44 1.34 8.01 -13.63
N HIS A 45 2.53 7.46 -13.79
CA HIS A 45 2.78 6.21 -14.50
C HIS A 45 2.91 5.05 -13.53
N VAL A 46 2.36 3.89 -13.90
CA VAL A 46 2.41 2.64 -13.13
C VAL A 46 3.04 1.53 -14.00
N GLU A 47 4.03 0.82 -13.47
CA GLU A 47 4.64 -0.37 -14.10
C GLU A 47 3.92 -1.63 -13.62
N LEU A 48 3.31 -2.42 -14.51
CA LEU A 48 2.37 -3.52 -14.19
C LEU A 48 3.00 -4.91 -14.04
#